data_AF-A0A0R2LQF6-F1
#
_entry.id   AF-A0A0R2LQF6-F1
#
_cell.length_a   1.000
_cell.length_b   1.000
_cell.length_c   1.000
_cell.angle_alpha   90.00
_cell.angle_beta   90.00
_cell.angle_gamma   90.00
#
_symmetry.space_group_name_H-M   'P 1'
#
loop_
_entity.id
_entity.type
_entity.pdbx_description
1 polymer ?
#
loop_
_entity_poly.entity_id
_entity_poly.type
_entity_poly.pdbx_seq_one_letter_code
_entity_poly.pdbx_strand_id
1 'polypeptide(L)'
;MNLVDLTVTEIKQGWHETAEAYICNTCEATFAKDQVFPEDDKFYPAATMIQRHLAASHPNAVADLIRTDNKYNTLTARQRDLLLAFAQGHKDATIAEKMGVAAATVRHQKFTFREKAKQAKLYLAIYEQVFNQPAPVEQLVTFPEQPGKKDARFTMTTAEYDELVTKYFTSVNPLTLTRWPRHQKAILAILKRVSQTLPMTQHLTEVELTAKLKPIYADFPLLRRYLVDYGFLKRTASGSEYWRNLDDKEQQMNRKEIIQNYKAAPTYYGVIQIKNNQNGKTFIDVARNLHNRWGYYQTNLNENFYHDTALQADWNALGADAFTYSVLWKADTADVDNLRQTLKDLKAKWLEKCQPAYN
;
A
#
# COMPACT_ATOMS: atom_id res chain seq x y z
N MET A 1 -1.05 -37.10 16.55
CA MET A 1 -1.04 -35.82 15.80
C MET A 1 -1.90 -34.78 16.52
N ASN A 2 -1.27 -33.73 17.07
CA ASN A 2 -2.01 -32.58 17.58
C ASN A 2 -2.38 -31.68 16.39
N LEU A 3 -3.65 -31.69 15.99
CA LEU A 3 -4.13 -30.94 14.81
C LEU A 3 -4.14 -29.43 15.03
N VAL A 4 -4.03 -28.97 16.28
CA VAL A 4 -4.07 -27.54 16.62
C VAL A 4 -2.76 -26.84 16.26
N ASP A 5 -1.65 -27.55 16.32
CA ASP A 5 -0.31 -26.97 16.15
C ASP A 5 0.19 -27.06 14.71
N LEU A 6 -0.56 -27.72 13.82
CA LEU A 6 -0.18 -27.97 12.44
C LEU A 6 -1.03 -27.15 11.47
N THR A 7 -0.38 -26.52 10.52
CA THR A 7 -1.06 -25.86 9.41
C THR A 7 -1.69 -26.88 8.46
N VAL A 8 -2.70 -26.45 7.70
CA VAL A 8 -3.32 -27.28 6.65
C VAL A 8 -2.28 -27.77 5.62
N THR A 9 -1.25 -26.97 5.35
CA THR A 9 -0.16 -27.36 4.46
C THR A 9 0.63 -28.53 5.03
N GLU A 10 1.00 -28.45 6.31
CA GLU A 10 1.75 -29.50 7.02
C GLU A 10 0.96 -30.81 7.12
N ILE A 11 -0.35 -30.73 7.37
CA ILE A 11 -1.22 -31.91 7.36
C ILE A 11 -1.25 -32.55 5.98
N LYS A 12 -1.37 -31.77 4.91
CA LYS A 12 -1.44 -32.28 3.52
C LYS A 12 -0.14 -32.94 3.06
N GLN A 13 1.00 -32.36 3.40
CA GLN A 13 2.30 -32.89 3.00
C GLN A 13 2.75 -34.08 3.86
N GLY A 14 2.14 -34.28 5.04
CA GLY A 14 2.42 -35.42 5.92
C GLY A 14 3.64 -35.24 6.84
N TRP A 15 4.15 -34.01 6.95
CA TRP A 15 5.27 -33.65 7.84
C TRP A 15 5.16 -32.18 8.27
N HIS A 16 5.83 -31.84 9.36
CA HIS A 16 5.93 -30.47 9.88
C HIS A 16 7.38 -30.10 10.23
N GLU A 17 7.63 -28.81 10.34
CA GLU A 17 8.97 -28.26 10.61
C GLU A 17 9.03 -27.67 12.02
N THR A 18 10.10 -27.99 12.74
CA THR A 18 10.46 -27.29 13.98
C THR A 18 11.71 -26.43 13.74
N ALA A 19 12.17 -25.69 14.74
CA ALA A 19 13.40 -24.92 14.63
C ALA A 19 14.60 -25.81 14.20
N GLU A 20 14.63 -27.05 14.70
CA GLU A 20 15.79 -27.93 14.63
C GLU A 20 15.63 -29.11 13.67
N ALA A 21 14.41 -29.48 13.27
CA ALA A 21 14.18 -30.72 12.51
C ALA A 21 12.94 -30.68 11.60
N TYR A 22 12.86 -31.69 10.72
CA TYR A 22 11.64 -32.08 10.00
C TYR A 22 11.07 -33.36 10.61
N ILE A 23 9.76 -33.39 10.87
CA ILE A 23 9.12 -34.49 11.60
C ILE A 23 7.96 -35.06 10.76
N CYS A 24 7.93 -36.37 10.57
CA CYS A 24 6.82 -37.08 9.92
C CYS A 24 5.58 -37.06 10.82
N ASN A 25 4.41 -36.70 10.27
CA ASN A 25 3.16 -36.64 11.02
C ASN A 25 2.54 -38.02 11.30
N THR A 26 2.99 -39.06 10.59
CA THR A 26 2.43 -40.42 10.66
C THR A 26 3.20 -41.31 11.62
N CYS A 27 4.53 -41.34 11.52
CA CYS A 27 5.39 -42.24 12.32
C CYS A 27 6.37 -41.50 13.24
N GLU A 28 6.31 -40.16 13.27
CA GLU A 28 7.15 -39.31 14.14
C GLU A 28 8.66 -39.40 13.84
N ALA A 29 9.05 -40.01 12.72
CA ALA A 29 10.43 -39.99 12.23
C ALA A 29 10.94 -38.55 12.11
N THR A 30 12.10 -38.28 12.72
CA THR A 30 12.67 -36.95 12.88
C THR A 30 14.00 -36.84 12.15
N PHE A 31 14.17 -35.78 11.37
CA PHE A 31 15.35 -35.50 10.58
C PHE A 31 15.92 -34.13 10.97
N ALA A 32 16.97 -34.11 11.78
CA ALA A 32 17.60 -32.89 12.28
C ALA A 32 18.30 -32.11 11.15
N LYS A 33 18.12 -30.78 11.13
CA LYS A 33 18.60 -29.89 10.05
C LYS A 33 20.11 -29.72 10.02
N ASP A 34 20.78 -29.94 11.15
CA ASP A 34 22.23 -29.90 11.29
C ASP A 34 22.92 -31.20 10.84
N GLN A 35 22.15 -32.20 10.39
CA GLN A 35 22.64 -33.50 9.97
C GLN A 35 22.43 -33.75 8.46
N VAL A 36 23.28 -34.62 7.90
CA VAL A 36 23.12 -35.20 6.56
C VAL A 36 22.94 -36.70 6.68
N PHE A 37 21.99 -37.25 5.90
CA PHE A 37 21.53 -38.62 6.03
C PHE A 37 22.04 -39.47 4.86
N PRO A 38 22.73 -40.60 5.13
CA PRO A 38 23.18 -41.51 4.08
C PRO A 38 22.05 -42.44 3.60
N GLU A 39 21.87 -42.55 2.28
CA GLU A 39 20.96 -43.50 1.64
C GLU A 39 21.43 -43.80 0.20
N ASP A 40 21.49 -45.08 -0.21
CA ASP A 40 21.93 -45.54 -1.54
C ASP A 40 23.25 -44.89 -2.03
N ASP A 41 24.30 -44.95 -1.19
CA ASP A 41 25.63 -44.36 -1.44
C ASP A 41 25.66 -42.83 -1.66
N LYS A 42 24.59 -42.12 -1.26
CA LYS A 42 24.47 -40.66 -1.33
C LYS A 42 24.13 -40.07 0.03
N PHE A 43 24.44 -38.79 0.20
CA PHE A 43 24.11 -38.02 1.41
C PHE A 43 23.06 -36.96 1.06
N TYR A 44 21.98 -36.95 1.84
CA TYR A 44 20.85 -36.05 1.65
C TYR A 44 20.68 -35.09 2.84
N PRO A 45 20.42 -33.80 2.60
CA PRO A 45 19.97 -32.89 3.65
C PRO A 45 18.62 -33.32 4.23
N ALA A 46 18.35 -32.94 5.48
CA ALA A 46 17.13 -33.30 6.21
C ALA A 46 15.83 -33.03 5.43
N ALA A 47 15.75 -31.88 4.74
CA ALA A 47 14.58 -31.50 3.93
C ALA A 47 14.33 -32.47 2.76
N THR A 48 15.39 -33.03 2.16
CA THR A 48 15.26 -34.04 1.11
C THR A 48 14.95 -35.41 1.71
N MET A 49 15.55 -35.73 2.86
CA MET A 49 15.37 -37.01 3.52
C MET A 49 13.92 -37.24 3.96
N ILE A 50 13.24 -36.22 4.51
CA ILE A 50 11.82 -36.37 4.90
C ILE A 50 10.90 -36.67 3.70
N GLN A 51 11.17 -36.08 2.53
CA GLN A 51 10.39 -36.38 1.31
C GLN A 51 10.60 -37.82 0.85
N ARG A 52 11.85 -38.30 0.92
CA ARG A 52 12.20 -39.67 0.54
C ARG A 52 11.61 -40.69 1.51
N HIS A 53 11.68 -40.41 2.82
CA HIS A 53 11.01 -41.19 3.84
C HIS A 53 9.50 -41.30 3.58
N LEU A 54 8.82 -40.20 3.24
CA LEU A 54 7.39 -40.25 2.90
C LEU A 54 7.12 -41.11 1.66
N ALA A 55 7.95 -41.01 0.61
CA ALA A 55 7.79 -41.84 -0.58
C ALA A 55 8.01 -43.34 -0.30
N ALA A 56 8.94 -43.69 0.58
CA ALA A 56 9.29 -45.08 0.89
C ALA A 56 8.37 -45.71 1.95
N SER A 57 8.13 -45.00 3.06
CA SER A 57 7.40 -45.49 4.22
C SER A 57 5.90 -45.17 4.17
N HIS A 58 5.49 -44.12 3.44
CA HIS A 58 4.11 -43.65 3.36
C HIS A 58 3.66 -43.40 1.90
N PRO A 59 3.82 -44.38 0.97
CA PRO A 59 3.56 -44.20 -0.46
C PRO A 59 2.11 -43.83 -0.78
N ASN A 60 1.18 -44.11 0.14
CA ASN A 60 -0.25 -43.83 0.00
C ASN A 60 -0.72 -42.73 0.97
N ALA A 61 0.08 -41.68 1.18
CA ALA A 61 -0.19 -40.61 2.15
C ALA A 61 -1.63 -40.03 2.08
N VAL A 62 -2.22 -39.88 0.88
CA VAL A 62 -3.61 -39.42 0.73
C VAL A 62 -4.60 -40.43 1.30
N ALA A 63 -4.38 -41.72 1.06
CA ALA A 63 -5.22 -42.78 1.59
C ALA A 63 -5.10 -42.89 3.12
N ASP A 64 -3.89 -42.73 3.64
CA ASP A 64 -3.60 -42.74 5.07
C ASP A 64 -4.28 -41.55 5.77
N LEU A 65 -4.24 -40.36 5.15
CA LEU A 65 -4.96 -39.17 5.64
C LEU A 65 -6.48 -39.39 5.67
N ILE A 66 -7.06 -39.96 4.60
CA ILE A 66 -8.50 -40.26 4.54
C ILE A 66 -8.91 -41.28 5.61
N ARG A 67 -8.04 -42.26 5.89
CA ARG A 67 -8.31 -43.35 6.84
C ARG A 67 -7.88 -43.05 8.27
N THR A 68 -7.21 -41.93 8.51
CA THR A 68 -6.69 -41.54 9.83
C THR A 68 -7.80 -41.71 10.87
N ASP A 69 -7.59 -42.62 11.81
CA ASP A 69 -8.55 -42.89 12.86
C ASP A 69 -8.31 -41.90 14.01
N ASN A 70 -9.12 -40.84 14.04
CA ASN A 70 -9.10 -39.87 15.13
C ASN A 70 -10.51 -39.31 15.34
N LYS A 71 -10.75 -38.73 16.52
CA LYS A 71 -12.07 -38.18 16.91
C LYS A 71 -12.56 -37.03 16.00
N TYR A 72 -11.70 -36.46 15.16
CA TYR A 72 -12.02 -35.35 14.26
C TYR A 72 -12.33 -35.82 12.83
N ASN A 73 -11.89 -37.03 12.44
CA ASN A 73 -12.20 -37.63 11.14
C ASN A 73 -13.57 -38.31 11.19
N THR A 74 -14.62 -37.52 10.95
CA THR A 74 -16.03 -37.95 10.98
C THR A 74 -16.51 -38.57 9.67
N LEU A 75 -15.60 -38.88 8.73
CA LEU A 75 -15.96 -39.51 7.45
C LEU A 75 -16.45 -40.94 7.66
N THR A 76 -17.63 -41.25 7.11
CA THR A 76 -18.15 -42.63 7.10
C THR A 76 -17.31 -43.52 6.18
N ALA A 77 -17.37 -44.85 6.36
CA ALA A 77 -16.65 -45.80 5.49
C ALA A 77 -16.91 -45.54 4.00
N ARG A 78 -18.18 -45.37 3.62
CA ARG A 78 -18.56 -45.04 2.22
C ARG A 78 -17.98 -43.70 1.73
N GLN A 79 -17.89 -42.70 2.60
CA GLN A 79 -17.28 -41.41 2.25
C GLN A 79 -15.77 -41.52 2.06
N ARG A 80 -15.10 -42.35 2.87
CA ARG A 80 -13.67 -42.66 2.71
C ARG A 80 -13.42 -43.34 1.36
N ASP A 81 -14.22 -44.35 1.01
CA ASP A 81 -14.11 -45.05 -0.27
C ASP A 81 -14.32 -44.11 -1.48
N LEU A 82 -15.29 -43.19 -1.39
CA LEU A 82 -15.52 -42.17 -2.42
C LEU A 82 -14.33 -41.22 -2.58
N LEU A 83 -13.76 -40.73 -1.47
CA LEU A 83 -12.60 -39.82 -1.52
C LEU A 83 -11.36 -40.51 -2.08
N LEU A 84 -11.15 -41.79 -1.74
CA LEU A 84 -10.08 -42.61 -2.32
C LEU A 84 -10.25 -42.77 -3.84
N ALA A 85 -11.47 -43.07 -4.29
CA ALA A 85 -11.77 -43.21 -5.72
C ALA A 85 -11.57 -41.88 -6.48
N PHE A 86 -11.89 -40.74 -5.86
CA PHE A 86 -11.59 -39.42 -6.43
C PHE A 86 -10.09 -39.12 -6.49
N ALA A 87 -9.32 -39.48 -5.45
CA ALA A 87 -7.87 -39.29 -5.43
C ALA A 87 -7.16 -40.08 -6.53
N GLN A 88 -7.69 -41.25 -6.91
CA GLN A 88 -7.18 -42.09 -8.00
C GLN A 88 -7.58 -41.58 -9.41
N GLY A 89 -8.31 -40.47 -9.50
CA GLY A 89 -8.70 -39.86 -10.79
C GLY A 89 -9.78 -40.63 -11.56
N HIS A 90 -10.52 -41.54 -10.92
CA HIS A 90 -11.60 -42.28 -11.56
C HIS A 90 -12.74 -41.33 -12.00
N LYS A 91 -13.35 -41.61 -13.16
CA LYS A 91 -14.51 -40.85 -13.67
C LYS A 91 -15.76 -41.17 -12.85
N ASP A 92 -16.66 -40.20 -12.72
CA ASP A 92 -17.89 -40.30 -11.91
C ASP A 92 -18.74 -41.53 -12.27
N ALA A 93 -18.85 -41.86 -13.56
CA ALA A 93 -19.58 -43.03 -14.02
C ALA A 93 -18.98 -44.36 -13.51
N THR A 94 -17.65 -44.47 -13.57
CA THR A 94 -16.91 -45.66 -13.09
C THR A 94 -16.99 -45.80 -11.57
N ILE A 95 -17.00 -44.68 -10.84
CA ILE A 95 -17.18 -44.68 -9.38
C ILE A 95 -18.60 -45.10 -9.02
N ALA A 96 -19.60 -44.59 -9.75
CA ALA A 96 -21.00 -44.91 -9.55
C ALA A 96 -21.27 -46.41 -9.72
N GLU A 97 -20.73 -47.00 -10.80
CA GLU A 97 -20.81 -48.43 -11.09
C GLU A 97 -20.15 -49.28 -9.99
N LYS A 98 -18.90 -48.98 -9.62
CA LYS A 98 -18.16 -49.72 -8.57
C LYS A 98 -18.82 -49.66 -7.19
N MET A 99 -19.50 -48.55 -6.89
CA MET A 99 -20.15 -48.32 -5.58
C MET A 99 -21.63 -48.70 -5.57
N GLY A 100 -22.21 -49.12 -6.70
CA GLY A 100 -23.62 -49.48 -6.81
C GLY A 100 -24.57 -48.30 -6.59
N VAL A 101 -24.20 -47.09 -7.01
CA VAL A 101 -25.00 -45.85 -6.85
C VAL A 101 -25.19 -45.14 -8.18
N ALA A 102 -26.13 -44.20 -8.25
CA ALA A 102 -26.31 -43.37 -9.44
C ALA A 102 -25.17 -42.35 -9.59
N ALA A 103 -24.79 -42.01 -10.83
CA ALA A 103 -23.80 -40.96 -11.11
C ALA A 103 -24.22 -39.57 -10.57
N ALA A 104 -25.53 -39.33 -10.44
CA ALA A 104 -26.05 -38.13 -9.77
C ALA A 104 -25.68 -38.09 -8.27
N THR A 105 -25.70 -39.24 -7.59
CA THR A 105 -25.29 -39.38 -6.19
C THR A 105 -23.82 -39.06 -6.01
N VAL A 106 -22.94 -39.54 -6.91
CA VAL A 106 -21.50 -39.23 -6.87
C VAL A 106 -21.25 -37.72 -7.03
N ARG A 107 -21.93 -37.07 -7.99
CA ARG A 107 -21.85 -35.61 -8.18
C ARG A 107 -22.36 -34.84 -6.96
N HIS A 108 -23.46 -35.27 -6.37
CA HIS A 108 -23.99 -34.68 -5.15
C HIS A 108 -22.99 -34.79 -3.99
N GLN A 109 -22.37 -35.96 -3.79
CA GLN A 109 -21.34 -36.13 -2.74
C GLN A 109 -20.13 -35.22 -2.95
N LYS A 110 -19.64 -35.06 -4.20
CA LYS A 110 -18.57 -34.07 -4.51
C LYS A 110 -18.96 -32.66 -4.09
N PHE A 111 -20.19 -32.26 -4.41
CA PHE A 111 -20.72 -30.97 -4.00
C PHE A 111 -20.77 -30.84 -2.46
N THR A 112 -21.29 -31.86 -1.76
CA THR A 112 -21.34 -31.89 -0.29
C THR A 112 -19.96 -31.77 0.34
N PHE A 113 -18.93 -32.48 -0.16
CA PHE A 113 -17.56 -32.35 0.34
C PHE A 113 -17.01 -30.93 0.16
N ARG A 114 -17.27 -30.29 -0.99
CA ARG A 114 -16.87 -28.91 -1.25
C ARG A 114 -17.53 -27.93 -0.29
N GLU A 115 -18.83 -28.07 -0.04
CA GLU A 115 -19.56 -27.20 0.89
C GLU A 115 -19.08 -27.39 2.33
N LYS A 116 -18.84 -28.63 2.77
CA LYS A 116 -18.24 -28.91 4.09
C LYS A 116 -16.85 -28.29 4.26
N ALA A 117 -16.01 -28.32 3.22
CA ALA A 117 -14.70 -27.68 3.26
C ALA A 117 -14.81 -26.15 3.42
N LYS A 118 -15.78 -25.51 2.76
CA LYS A 118 -16.06 -24.07 2.93
C LYS A 118 -16.55 -23.77 4.35
N GLN A 119 -17.46 -24.58 4.88
CA GLN A 119 -17.98 -24.44 6.24
C GLN A 119 -16.87 -24.57 7.29
N ALA A 120 -16.01 -25.58 7.16
CA ALA A 120 -14.87 -25.78 8.06
C ALA A 120 -13.90 -24.60 8.01
N LYS A 121 -13.61 -24.06 6.81
CA LYS A 121 -12.76 -22.88 6.65
C LYS A 121 -13.36 -21.64 7.31
N LEU A 122 -14.67 -21.40 7.13
CA LEU A 122 -15.35 -20.28 7.77
C LEU A 122 -15.34 -20.41 9.29
N TYR A 123 -15.64 -21.61 9.80
CA TYR A 123 -15.65 -21.88 11.24
C TYR A 123 -14.26 -21.67 11.86
N LEU A 124 -13.20 -22.18 11.21
CA LEU A 124 -11.83 -21.97 11.66
C LEU A 124 -11.49 -20.47 11.73
N ALA A 125 -11.82 -19.70 10.69
CA ALA A 125 -11.59 -18.26 10.68
C ALA A 125 -12.35 -17.53 11.81
N ILE A 126 -13.61 -17.92 12.07
CA ILE A 126 -14.39 -17.35 13.18
C ILE A 126 -13.74 -17.71 14.52
N TYR A 127 -13.35 -18.97 14.71
CA TYR A 127 -12.70 -19.43 15.94
C TYR A 127 -11.40 -18.67 16.21
N GLU A 128 -10.52 -18.58 15.22
CA GLU A 128 -9.26 -17.84 15.33
C GLU A 128 -9.50 -16.37 15.66
N GLN A 129 -10.49 -15.74 15.01
CA GLN A 129 -10.83 -14.33 15.26
C GLN A 129 -11.37 -14.10 16.68
N VAL A 130 -12.06 -15.07 17.28
CA VAL A 130 -12.66 -14.93 18.61
C VAL A 130 -11.67 -15.31 19.71
N PHE A 131 -10.88 -16.37 19.51
CA PHE A 131 -10.10 -17.00 20.59
C PHE A 131 -8.58 -16.90 20.40
N ASN A 132 -8.09 -16.76 19.17
CA ASN A 132 -6.66 -16.61 18.86
C ASN A 132 -6.37 -15.21 18.32
N GLN A 133 -6.94 -14.17 18.95
CA GLN A 133 -6.49 -12.83 18.65
C GLN A 133 -5.04 -12.72 19.09
N PRO A 134 -4.08 -12.45 18.18
CA PRO A 134 -2.73 -12.13 18.60
C PRO A 134 -2.83 -10.97 19.59
N ALA A 135 -2.01 -11.00 20.64
CA ALA A 135 -1.86 -9.85 21.53
C ALA A 135 -1.75 -8.60 20.64
N PRO A 136 -2.53 -7.53 20.92
CA PRO A 136 -2.60 -6.39 20.03
C PRO A 136 -1.18 -5.95 19.70
N VAL A 137 -0.83 -6.03 18.41
CA VAL A 137 0.50 -5.62 17.95
C VAL A 137 0.66 -4.18 18.41
N GLU A 138 1.55 -3.94 19.36
CA GLU A 138 1.76 -2.61 19.92
C GLU A 138 2.14 -1.69 18.76
N GLN A 139 1.21 -0.82 18.39
CA GLN A 139 1.42 0.08 17.27
C GLN A 139 2.51 1.05 17.67
N LEU A 140 3.59 1.10 16.90
CA LEU A 140 4.67 2.06 17.15
C LEU A 140 4.29 3.43 16.59
N VAL A 141 4.59 4.47 17.36
CA VAL A 141 4.50 5.86 16.91
C VAL A 141 5.66 6.16 15.97
N THR A 142 5.35 6.77 14.84
CA THR A 142 6.34 7.24 13.87
C THR A 142 6.79 8.66 14.22
N PHE A 143 8.08 8.92 14.01
CA PHE A 143 8.69 10.22 14.18
C PHE A 143 9.45 10.59 12.90
N PRO A 144 9.62 11.89 12.60
CA PRO A 144 10.50 12.34 11.53
C PRO A 144 11.93 11.81 11.72
N GLU A 145 12.70 11.67 10.64
CA GLU A 145 14.11 11.28 10.73
C GLU A 145 14.89 12.25 11.63
N GLN A 146 15.50 11.69 12.68
CA GLN A 146 16.29 12.44 13.65
C GLN A 146 17.73 12.56 13.15
N PRO A 147 18.39 13.72 13.29
CA PRO A 147 19.81 13.85 12.97
C PRO A 147 20.67 13.00 13.90
N GLY A 148 21.42 12.01 13.36
CA GLY A 148 22.33 11.14 14.12
C GLY A 148 22.06 9.63 13.95
N LYS A 149 22.75 8.77 14.71
CA LYS A 149 22.52 7.31 14.69
C LYS A 149 21.11 7.01 15.21
N LYS A 150 20.33 6.22 14.46
CA LYS A 150 19.03 5.67 14.90
C LYS A 150 19.24 4.90 16.20
N ASP A 151 18.77 5.45 17.31
CA ASP A 151 18.94 4.89 18.64
C ASP A 151 17.62 4.24 19.09
N ALA A 152 17.69 3.01 19.60
CA ALA A 152 16.53 2.23 20.03
C ALA A 152 15.68 2.96 21.12
N ARG A 153 16.26 3.95 21.80
CA ARG A 153 15.58 4.82 22.79
C ARG A 153 14.46 5.70 22.22
N PHE A 154 14.39 5.84 20.89
CA PHE A 154 13.38 6.64 20.18
C PHE A 154 12.15 5.82 19.74
N THR A 155 12.14 4.52 20.04
CA THR A 155 11.01 3.63 19.74
C THR A 155 9.97 3.72 20.87
N MET A 156 8.73 4.05 20.52
CA MET A 156 7.63 4.26 21.47
C MET A 156 6.32 3.70 20.93
N THR A 157 5.54 3.05 21.79
CA THR A 157 4.21 2.53 21.43
C THR A 157 3.16 3.65 21.46
N THR A 158 2.02 3.44 20.81
CA THR A 158 0.89 4.38 20.87
C THR A 158 0.38 4.56 22.29
N ALA A 159 0.33 3.49 23.08
CA ALA A 159 -0.05 3.54 24.49
C ALA A 159 0.92 4.39 25.32
N GLU A 160 2.24 4.16 25.18
CA GLU A 160 3.27 4.97 25.85
C GLU A 160 3.18 6.46 25.44
N TYR A 161 2.88 6.74 24.16
CA TYR A 161 2.67 8.10 23.67
C TYR A 161 1.47 8.77 24.33
N ASP A 162 0.31 8.11 24.36
CA ASP A 162 -0.92 8.65 24.92
C ASP A 162 -0.79 8.91 26.42
N GLU A 163 -0.11 8.03 27.15
CA GLU A 163 0.22 8.22 28.57
C GLU A 163 1.11 9.46 28.78
N LEU A 164 2.14 9.63 27.96
CA LEU A 164 3.04 10.77 28.05
C LEU A 164 2.35 12.08 27.67
N VAL A 165 1.50 12.10 26.64
CA VAL A 165 0.71 13.28 26.27
C VAL A 165 -0.23 13.66 27.42
N THR A 166 -0.97 12.68 27.95
CA THR A 166 -1.89 12.90 29.09
C THR A 166 -1.16 13.44 30.31
N LYS A 167 0.05 12.95 30.56
CA LYS A 167 0.87 13.34 31.72
C LYS A 167 1.42 14.76 31.64
N TYR A 168 1.74 15.26 30.45
CA TYR A 168 2.46 16.54 30.29
C TYR A 168 1.59 17.70 29.77
N PHE A 169 0.39 17.43 29.25
CA PHE A 169 -0.55 18.47 28.84
C PHE A 169 -1.70 18.61 29.83
N THR A 170 -1.95 19.83 30.29
CA THR A 170 -3.08 20.15 31.18
C THR A 170 -4.40 20.26 30.40
N SER A 171 -4.32 20.65 29.13
CA SER A 171 -5.45 20.66 28.21
C SER A 171 -4.96 20.28 26.81
N VAL A 172 -5.81 19.58 26.05
CA VAL A 172 -5.57 19.22 24.65
C VAL A 172 -6.29 20.13 23.67
N ASN A 173 -7.17 21.00 24.16
CA ASN A 173 -7.83 22.06 23.39
C ASN A 173 -8.32 23.20 24.33
N PRO A 174 -7.63 24.36 24.38
CA PRO A 174 -6.36 24.67 23.74
C PRO A 174 -5.22 23.82 24.32
N LEU A 175 -4.24 23.46 23.48
CA LEU A 175 -3.11 22.64 23.91
C LEU A 175 -2.21 23.45 24.86
N THR A 176 -2.00 22.99 26.10
CA THR A 176 -1.17 23.70 27.09
C THR A 176 -0.27 22.75 27.86
N LEU A 177 1.04 22.97 27.79
CA LEU A 177 2.07 22.16 28.42
C LEU A 177 2.27 22.58 29.89
N THR A 178 2.20 21.62 30.81
CA THR A 178 2.34 21.90 32.25
C THR A 178 3.79 22.23 32.64
N ARG A 179 4.74 21.46 32.12
CA ARG A 179 6.18 21.60 32.42
C ARG A 179 7.03 20.93 31.34
N TRP A 180 8.29 21.33 31.25
CA TRP A 180 9.24 20.68 30.35
C TRP A 180 9.68 19.28 30.87
N PRO A 181 9.61 18.22 30.04
CA PRO A 181 10.07 16.88 30.44
C PRO A 181 11.59 16.78 30.57
N ARG A 182 12.07 15.88 31.43
CA ARG A 182 13.51 15.58 31.59
C ARG A 182 14.00 14.43 30.72
N HIS A 183 13.13 13.48 30.39
CA HIS A 183 13.48 12.27 29.63
C HIS A 183 13.20 12.46 28.13
N GLN A 184 14.12 11.99 27.27
CA GLN A 184 14.02 12.17 25.82
C GLN A 184 12.73 11.60 25.20
N LYS A 185 12.27 10.41 25.61
CA LYS A 185 10.99 9.84 25.15
C LYS A 185 9.80 10.79 25.36
N ALA A 186 9.73 11.40 26.54
CA ALA A 186 8.69 12.36 26.88
C ALA A 186 8.81 13.65 26.05
N ILE A 187 10.03 14.13 25.79
CA ILE A 187 10.28 15.27 24.91
C ILE A 187 9.76 14.98 23.50
N LEU A 188 10.04 13.80 22.93
CA LEU A 188 9.54 13.41 21.60
C LEU A 188 8.01 13.37 21.52
N ALA A 189 7.37 12.79 22.54
CA ALA A 189 5.90 12.72 22.61
C ALA A 189 5.27 14.11 22.57
N ILE A 190 5.78 15.04 23.38
CA ILE A 190 5.24 16.41 23.39
C ILE A 190 5.53 17.15 22.09
N LEU A 191 6.72 16.99 21.50
CA LEU A 191 7.09 17.66 20.24
C LEU A 191 6.24 17.14 19.08
N LYS A 192 5.99 15.83 19.00
CA LYS A 192 5.08 15.24 18.02
C LYS A 192 3.68 15.82 18.19
N ARG A 193 3.15 15.88 19.43
CA ARG A 193 1.82 16.44 19.69
C ARG A 193 1.72 17.93 19.30
N VAL A 194 2.74 18.73 19.60
CA VAL A 194 2.79 20.15 19.22
C VAL A 194 2.90 20.30 17.70
N SER A 195 3.72 19.49 17.02
CA SER A 195 3.83 19.55 15.56
C SER A 195 2.48 19.30 14.86
N GLN A 196 1.62 18.48 15.46
CA GLN A 196 0.28 18.17 14.93
C GLN A 196 -0.69 19.36 14.98
N THR A 197 -0.44 20.37 15.82
CA THR A 197 -1.25 21.61 15.83
C THR A 197 -0.81 22.63 14.78
N LEU A 198 0.32 22.38 14.12
CA LEU A 198 0.86 23.24 13.06
C LEU A 198 0.34 22.78 11.68
N PRO A 199 0.13 23.72 10.74
CA PRO A 199 -0.31 23.39 9.38
C PRO A 199 0.70 22.47 8.67
N MET A 200 0.20 21.48 7.92
CA MET A 200 1.02 20.45 7.28
C MET A 200 1.84 20.96 6.09
N THR A 201 1.33 21.93 5.33
CA THR A 201 1.89 22.34 4.03
C THR A 201 2.28 23.82 3.96
N GLN A 202 2.02 24.60 5.00
CA GLN A 202 2.25 26.04 5.01
C GLN A 202 3.60 26.39 5.62
N HIS A 203 4.33 27.31 4.98
CA HIS A 203 5.48 28.00 5.57
C HIS A 203 4.97 29.10 6.52
N LEU A 204 5.51 29.12 7.73
CA LEU A 204 5.20 30.07 8.77
C LEU A 204 6.39 31.02 8.94
N THR A 205 6.10 32.31 9.01
CA THR A 205 7.05 33.30 9.47
C THR A 205 7.37 33.10 10.96
N GLU A 206 8.47 33.68 11.44
CA GLU A 206 8.80 33.68 12.87
C GLU A 206 7.66 34.23 13.75
N VAL A 207 6.98 35.28 13.29
CA VAL A 207 5.87 35.92 14.02
C VAL A 207 4.68 34.98 14.13
N GLU A 208 4.29 34.34 13.03
CA GLU A 208 3.16 33.39 13.01
C GLU A 208 3.45 32.14 13.83
N LEU A 209 4.68 31.61 13.75
CA LEU A 209 5.09 30.46 14.56
C LEU A 209 5.06 30.82 16.05
N THR A 210 5.57 32.00 16.42
CA THR A 210 5.54 32.49 17.80
C THR A 210 4.11 32.61 18.33
N ALA A 211 3.19 33.14 17.52
CA ALA A 211 1.78 33.25 17.88
C ALA A 211 1.13 31.88 18.16
N LYS A 212 1.56 30.82 17.47
CA LYS A 212 1.08 29.45 17.68
C LYS A 212 1.71 28.75 18.88
N LEU A 213 3.01 28.98 19.15
CA LEU A 213 3.73 28.27 20.21
C LEU A 213 3.55 28.92 21.59
N LYS A 214 3.40 30.24 21.66
CA LYS A 214 3.29 30.99 22.92
C LYS A 214 2.13 30.56 23.83
N PRO A 215 0.92 30.23 23.30
CA PRO A 215 -0.17 29.70 24.13
C PRO A 215 0.09 28.29 24.66
N ILE A 216 0.98 27.53 24.00
CA ILE A 216 1.25 26.13 24.33
C ILE A 216 2.25 26.04 25.49
N TYR A 217 3.29 26.86 25.47
CA TYR A 217 4.31 26.87 26.51
C TYR A 217 4.95 28.26 26.67
N ALA A 218 5.11 28.71 27.91
CA ALA A 218 5.62 30.05 28.21
C ALA A 218 7.05 30.27 27.66
N ASP A 219 7.92 29.26 27.77
CA ASP A 219 9.23 29.23 27.11
C ASP A 219 9.12 28.66 25.70
N PHE A 220 8.34 29.36 24.86
CA PHE A 220 8.18 29.03 23.45
C PHE A 220 9.50 29.08 22.65
N PRO A 221 10.53 29.89 23.00
CA PRO A 221 11.83 29.81 22.33
C PRO A 221 12.49 28.45 22.52
N LEU A 222 12.45 27.87 23.73
CA LEU A 222 12.92 26.51 23.98
C LEU A 222 12.15 25.49 23.14
N LEU A 223 10.82 25.57 23.15
CA LEU A 223 9.96 24.68 22.38
C LEU A 223 10.28 24.73 20.88
N ARG A 224 10.43 25.94 20.33
CA ARG A 224 10.82 26.17 18.93
C ARG A 224 12.17 25.55 18.61
N ARG A 225 13.18 25.74 19.48
CA ARG A 225 14.52 25.16 19.30
C ARG A 225 14.44 23.64 19.20
N TYR A 226 13.75 23.00 20.13
CA TYR A 226 13.61 21.54 20.14
C TYR A 226 12.80 20.99 18.98
N LEU A 227 11.76 21.69 18.53
CA LEU A 227 11.02 21.30 17.33
C LEU A 227 11.93 21.27 16.09
N VAL A 228 12.93 22.16 16.00
CA VAL A 228 13.92 22.15 14.91
C VAL A 228 15.00 21.11 15.14
N ASP A 229 15.60 21.06 16.33
CA ASP A 229 16.72 20.15 16.65
C ASP A 229 16.31 18.68 16.51
N TYR A 230 15.07 18.34 16.87
CA TYR A 230 14.48 17.00 16.72
C TYR A 230 13.75 16.83 15.37
N GLY A 231 13.97 17.75 14.41
CA GLY A 231 13.52 17.57 13.03
C GLY A 231 12.01 17.54 12.81
N PHE A 232 11.19 18.06 13.73
CA PHE A 232 9.74 18.25 13.52
C PHE A 232 9.43 19.51 12.70
N LEU A 233 10.33 20.48 12.75
CA LEU A 233 10.31 21.68 11.93
C LEU A 233 11.61 21.81 11.14
N LYS A 234 11.49 22.25 9.89
CA LYS A 234 12.59 22.79 9.10
C LYS A 234 12.52 24.31 9.15
N ARG A 235 13.67 24.97 8.92
CA ARG A 235 13.78 26.42 8.86
C ARG A 235 14.74 26.88 7.77
N THR A 236 14.58 28.10 7.28
CA THR A 236 15.62 28.76 6.46
C THR A 236 16.88 29.03 7.29
N ALA A 237 18.04 29.17 6.64
CA ALA A 237 19.30 29.48 7.32
C ALA A 237 19.25 30.83 8.07
N SER A 238 18.49 31.79 7.54
CA SER A 238 18.19 33.08 8.16
C SER A 238 17.22 32.99 9.34
N GLY A 239 16.53 31.86 9.53
CA GLY A 239 15.50 31.69 10.56
C GLY A 239 14.20 32.47 10.30
N SER A 240 14.02 32.99 9.09
CA SER A 240 12.85 33.80 8.71
C SER A 240 11.58 32.99 8.50
N GLU A 241 11.72 31.74 8.04
CA GLU A 241 10.60 30.86 7.74
C GLU A 241 10.81 29.47 8.36
N TYR A 242 9.69 28.86 8.74
CA TYR A 242 9.60 27.55 9.37
C TYR A 242 8.49 26.73 8.71
N TRP A 243 8.69 25.43 8.53
CA TRP A 243 7.64 24.54 8.04
C TRP A 243 7.76 23.16 8.66
N ARG A 244 6.65 22.45 8.70
CA ARG A 244 6.59 21.12 9.31
C ARG A 244 7.35 20.10 8.48
N ASN A 245 8.14 19.28 9.16
CA ASN A 245 8.74 18.09 8.56
C ASN A 245 7.83 16.91 8.86
N LEU A 246 7.14 16.42 7.84
CA LEU A 246 6.18 15.31 7.97
C LEU A 246 6.92 13.98 8.15
N ASP A 247 6.42 13.10 9.00
CA ASP A 247 6.91 11.72 9.06
C ASP A 247 6.39 10.88 7.88
N ASP A 248 6.93 9.68 7.68
CA ASP A 248 6.63 8.83 6.52
C ASP A 248 5.13 8.54 6.34
N LYS A 249 4.41 8.33 7.45
CA LYS A 249 2.96 8.07 7.42
C LYS A 249 2.21 9.34 6.98
N GLU A 250 2.56 10.48 7.54
CA GLU A 250 1.96 11.78 7.20
C GLU A 250 2.27 12.19 5.76
N GLN A 251 3.49 11.94 5.27
CA GLN A 251 3.86 12.15 3.86
C GLN A 251 3.02 11.29 2.92
N GLN A 252 2.83 10.01 3.25
CA GLN A 252 2.02 9.11 2.44
C GLN A 252 0.54 9.53 2.42
N MET A 253 0.00 9.96 3.56
CA MET A 253 -1.37 10.46 3.67
C MET A 253 -1.56 11.76 2.87
N ASN A 254 -0.66 12.74 3.04
CA ASN A 254 -0.69 13.99 2.29
C ASN A 254 -0.60 13.74 0.77
N ARG A 255 0.26 12.80 0.33
CA ARG A 255 0.33 12.41 -1.08
C ARG A 255 -1.00 11.82 -1.59
N LYS A 256 -1.66 10.97 -0.80
CA LYS A 256 -2.97 10.42 -1.15
C LYS A 256 -4.03 11.53 -1.28
N GLU A 257 -4.04 12.46 -0.34
CA GLU A 257 -4.98 13.58 -0.33
C GLU A 257 -4.73 14.53 -1.51
N ILE A 258 -3.48 14.86 -1.82
CA ILE A 258 -3.11 15.64 -3.02
C ILE A 258 -3.58 14.94 -4.30
N ILE A 259 -3.36 13.63 -4.42
CA ILE A 259 -3.83 12.85 -5.57
C ILE A 259 -5.37 12.86 -5.66
N GLN A 260 -6.05 12.75 -4.52
CA GLN A 260 -7.51 12.77 -4.48
C GLN A 260 -8.08 14.14 -4.85
N ASN A 261 -7.50 15.22 -4.32
CA ASN A 261 -7.86 16.59 -4.67
C ASN A 261 -7.57 16.87 -6.15
N TYR A 262 -6.46 16.35 -6.68
CA TYR A 262 -6.17 16.43 -8.12
C TYR A 262 -7.23 15.69 -8.96
N LYS A 263 -7.67 14.51 -8.53
CA LYS A 263 -8.74 13.74 -9.21
C LYS A 263 -10.12 14.40 -9.08
N ALA A 264 -10.37 15.12 -8.00
CA ALA A 264 -11.65 15.79 -7.73
C ALA A 264 -11.73 17.20 -8.32
N ALA A 265 -10.60 17.79 -8.73
CA ALA A 265 -10.58 19.10 -9.36
C ALA A 265 -11.30 19.06 -10.72
N PRO A 266 -12.23 19.99 -11.00
CA PRO A 266 -12.91 20.04 -12.28
C PRO A 266 -11.90 20.24 -13.41
N THR A 267 -11.93 19.36 -14.39
CA THR A 267 -11.10 19.46 -15.58
C THR A 267 -11.83 20.24 -16.66
N TYR A 268 -11.14 21.24 -17.22
CA TYR A 268 -11.67 22.05 -18.32
C TYR A 268 -10.96 21.70 -19.61
N TYR A 269 -11.73 21.47 -20.66
CA TYR A 269 -11.21 21.44 -22.02
C TYR A 269 -11.41 22.81 -22.66
N GLY A 270 -10.67 23.11 -23.72
CA GLY A 270 -10.85 24.38 -24.38
C GLY A 270 -9.88 24.68 -25.51
N VAL A 271 -9.93 25.92 -25.95
CA VAL A 271 -9.15 26.46 -27.06
C VAL A 271 -8.10 27.39 -26.52
N ILE A 272 -6.86 27.17 -26.96
CA ILE A 272 -5.71 27.96 -26.57
C ILE A 272 -5.17 28.72 -27.77
N GLN A 273 -4.49 29.83 -27.49
CA GLN A 273 -3.74 30.59 -28.47
C GLN A 273 -2.33 30.85 -27.96
N ILE A 274 -1.35 30.68 -28.83
CA ILE A 274 0.01 31.16 -28.66
C ILE A 274 0.21 32.27 -29.69
N LYS A 275 0.55 33.48 -29.23
CA LYS A 275 0.76 34.65 -30.09
C LYS A 275 2.22 35.07 -30.02
N ASN A 276 2.85 35.21 -31.18
CA ASN A 276 4.12 35.92 -31.28
C ASN A 276 3.85 37.43 -31.17
N ASN A 277 4.41 38.08 -30.15
CA ASN A 277 4.15 39.48 -29.85
C ASN A 277 4.85 40.44 -30.83
N GLN A 278 5.86 39.96 -31.57
CA GLN A 278 6.65 40.79 -32.49
C GLN A 278 6.01 40.86 -33.88
N ASN A 279 5.57 39.73 -34.42
CA ASN A 279 5.01 39.65 -35.78
C ASN A 279 3.49 39.43 -35.81
N GLY A 280 2.86 39.24 -34.64
CA GLY A 280 1.42 39.07 -34.51
C GLY A 280 0.88 37.71 -34.96
N LYS A 281 1.72 36.81 -35.50
CA LYS A 281 1.30 35.47 -35.91
C LYS A 281 0.79 34.67 -34.72
N THR A 282 -0.25 33.89 -34.95
CA THR A 282 -0.95 33.11 -33.93
C THR A 282 -0.96 31.63 -34.28
N PHE A 283 -0.91 30.80 -33.24
CA PHE A 283 -1.12 29.37 -33.27
C PHE A 283 -2.31 29.06 -32.37
N ILE A 284 -3.24 28.25 -32.83
CA ILE A 284 -4.42 27.82 -32.10
C ILE A 284 -4.44 26.31 -32.02
N ASP A 285 -4.77 25.80 -30.84
CA ASP A 285 -5.03 24.38 -30.66
C ASP A 285 -6.12 24.14 -29.63
N VAL A 286 -6.54 22.89 -29.51
CA VAL A 286 -7.51 22.44 -28.53
C VAL A 286 -6.86 21.54 -27.51
N ALA A 287 -7.20 21.76 -26.24
CA ALA A 287 -6.67 20.99 -25.13
C ALA A 287 -7.80 20.25 -24.42
N ARG A 288 -7.63 18.95 -24.23
CA ARG A 288 -8.53 18.11 -23.40
C ARG A 288 -8.52 18.52 -21.93
N ASN A 289 -7.40 19.06 -21.46
CA ASN A 289 -7.23 19.61 -20.13
C ASN A 289 -6.35 20.86 -20.21
N LEU A 290 -6.88 22.00 -19.79
CA LEU A 290 -6.21 23.29 -19.78
C LEU A 290 -5.23 23.48 -18.61
N HIS A 291 -5.29 22.63 -17.58
CA HIS A 291 -4.38 22.69 -16.43
C HIS A 291 -2.92 22.52 -16.88
N ASN A 292 -2.06 23.47 -16.48
CA ASN A 292 -0.64 23.55 -16.85
C ASN A 292 -0.34 23.40 -18.34
N ARG A 293 -1.31 23.76 -19.21
CA ARG A 293 -1.19 23.56 -20.65
C ARG A 293 -0.11 24.44 -21.28
N TRP A 294 0.18 25.61 -20.72
CA TRP A 294 1.26 26.46 -21.20
C TRP A 294 2.63 25.80 -21.05
N GLY A 295 2.93 25.24 -19.87
CA GLY A 295 4.20 24.55 -19.62
C GLY A 295 4.43 23.34 -20.55
N TYR A 296 3.36 22.64 -20.94
CA TYR A 296 3.42 21.59 -21.96
C TYR A 296 3.93 22.13 -23.32
N TYR A 297 3.39 23.26 -23.79
CA TYR A 297 3.84 23.86 -25.04
C TYR A 297 5.26 24.42 -24.94
N GLN A 298 5.60 25.09 -23.84
CA GLN A 298 6.97 25.58 -23.63
C GLN A 298 7.98 24.44 -23.64
N THR A 299 7.69 23.34 -22.96
CA THR A 299 8.58 22.15 -22.92
C THR A 299 8.74 21.58 -24.32
N ASN A 300 7.63 21.35 -25.04
CA ASN A 300 7.70 20.78 -26.38
C ASN A 300 8.41 21.69 -27.40
N LEU A 301 8.20 23.00 -27.32
CA LEU A 301 8.89 23.97 -28.17
C LEU A 301 10.39 24.05 -27.82
N ASN A 302 10.75 24.00 -26.54
CA ASN A 302 12.17 23.95 -26.13
C ASN A 302 12.86 22.65 -26.57
N GLU A 303 12.15 21.53 -26.55
CA GLU A 303 12.62 20.22 -27.01
C GLU A 303 12.42 20.00 -28.53
N ASN A 304 12.10 21.06 -29.28
CA ASN A 304 11.98 21.06 -30.73
C ASN A 304 10.96 20.05 -31.32
N PHE A 305 9.89 19.72 -30.58
CA PHE A 305 8.86 18.76 -31.01
C PHE A 305 8.04 19.24 -32.20
N TYR A 306 7.94 20.55 -32.43
CA TYR A 306 7.24 21.14 -33.58
C TYR A 306 8.20 21.43 -34.74
N HIS A 307 9.26 20.63 -34.90
CA HIS A 307 10.21 20.75 -36.00
C HIS A 307 9.52 20.91 -37.36
N ASP A 308 10.19 21.64 -38.26
CA ASP A 308 9.70 21.98 -39.60
C ASP A 308 8.43 22.85 -39.65
N THR A 309 8.04 23.47 -38.53
CA THR A 309 6.96 24.47 -38.50
C THR A 309 7.49 25.90 -38.36
N ALA A 310 6.74 26.86 -38.90
CA ALA A 310 7.05 28.28 -38.74
C ALA A 310 6.99 28.74 -37.26
N LEU A 311 6.14 28.11 -36.44
CA LEU A 311 6.06 28.39 -35.01
C LEU A 311 7.37 28.02 -34.30
N GLN A 312 7.92 26.84 -34.59
CA GLN A 312 9.15 26.37 -33.99
C GLN A 312 10.35 27.19 -34.45
N ALA A 313 10.40 27.57 -35.73
CA ALA A 313 11.43 28.46 -36.25
C ALA A 313 11.41 29.83 -35.53
N ASP A 314 10.24 30.45 -35.41
CA ASP A 314 10.09 31.73 -34.71
C ASP A 314 10.39 31.57 -33.19
N TRP A 315 10.04 30.44 -32.57
CA TRP A 315 10.37 30.14 -31.16
C TRP A 315 11.87 30.04 -30.92
N ASN A 316 12.58 29.27 -31.75
CA ASN A 316 14.02 29.06 -31.64
C ASN A 316 14.81 30.37 -31.85
N ALA A 317 14.30 31.27 -32.71
CA ALA A 317 14.94 32.54 -33.00
C ALA A 317 14.69 33.61 -31.92
N LEU A 318 13.48 33.66 -31.35
CA LEU A 318 13.03 34.78 -30.51
C LEU A 318 12.96 34.46 -29.00
N GLY A 319 12.93 33.18 -28.64
CA GLY A 319 12.81 32.72 -27.26
C GLY A 319 11.39 32.87 -26.66
N ALA A 320 11.18 32.26 -25.50
CA ALA A 320 9.86 32.13 -24.89
C ALA A 320 9.19 33.47 -24.54
N ASP A 321 9.97 34.48 -24.16
CA ASP A 321 9.46 35.80 -23.74
C ASP A 321 8.82 36.58 -24.90
N ALA A 322 9.10 36.21 -26.15
CA ALA A 322 8.47 36.81 -27.32
C ALA A 322 7.03 36.32 -27.57
N PHE A 323 6.55 35.35 -26.79
CA PHE A 323 5.25 34.71 -27.01
C PHE A 323 4.30 34.86 -25.82
N THR A 324 3.02 35.07 -26.11
CA THR A 324 1.93 35.12 -25.12
C THR A 324 1.02 33.91 -25.28
N TYR A 325 0.69 33.26 -24.16
CA TYR A 325 -0.32 32.20 -24.10
C TYR A 325 -1.65 32.74 -23.55
N SER A 326 -2.75 32.39 -24.21
CA SER A 326 -4.10 32.71 -23.74
C SER A 326 -5.06 31.54 -23.93
N VAL A 327 -6.07 31.46 -23.06
CA VAL A 327 -7.21 30.54 -23.22
C VAL A 327 -8.34 31.34 -23.85
N LEU A 328 -8.67 31.04 -25.10
CA LEU A 328 -9.72 31.74 -25.85
C LEU A 328 -11.12 31.27 -25.46
N TRP A 329 -11.23 30.00 -25.07
CA TRP A 329 -12.50 29.40 -24.67
C TRP A 329 -12.27 28.17 -23.80
N LYS A 330 -13.17 27.91 -22.84
CA LYS A 330 -13.14 26.70 -22.02
C LYS A 330 -14.55 26.23 -21.63
N ALA A 331 -14.70 24.93 -21.42
CA ALA A 331 -15.89 24.32 -20.84
C ALA A 331 -15.52 23.13 -19.94
N ASP A 332 -16.42 22.77 -19.04
CA ASP A 332 -16.25 21.63 -18.15
C ASP A 332 -16.30 20.32 -18.94
N THR A 333 -15.39 19.39 -18.63
CA THR A 333 -15.37 18.06 -19.25
C THR A 333 -16.44 17.11 -18.73
N ALA A 334 -17.10 17.42 -17.60
CA ALA A 334 -18.03 16.52 -16.93
C ALA A 334 -19.23 16.09 -17.79
N ASP A 335 -19.72 16.97 -18.67
CA ASP A 335 -20.94 16.77 -19.45
C ASP A 335 -20.68 16.43 -20.94
N VAL A 336 -19.50 15.88 -21.27
CA VAL A 336 -19.11 15.61 -22.67
C VAL A 336 -18.98 14.11 -22.96
N ASP A 337 -19.98 13.55 -23.63
CA ASP A 337 -20.04 12.12 -23.99
C ASP A 337 -18.89 11.68 -24.92
N ASN A 338 -18.52 12.51 -25.91
CA ASN A 338 -17.44 12.20 -26.86
C ASN A 338 -16.45 13.35 -26.99
N LEU A 339 -15.61 13.51 -25.96
CA LEU A 339 -14.65 14.60 -25.87
C LEU A 339 -13.64 14.63 -27.04
N ARG A 340 -13.31 13.49 -27.63
CA ARG A 340 -12.41 13.43 -28.79
C ARG A 340 -13.04 14.09 -30.02
N GLN A 341 -14.30 13.78 -30.29
CA GLN A 341 -15.03 14.39 -31.41
C GLN A 341 -15.29 15.87 -31.13
N THR A 342 -15.72 16.23 -29.93
CA THR A 342 -15.93 17.62 -29.50
C THR A 342 -14.68 18.48 -29.71
N LEU A 343 -13.50 17.98 -29.33
CA LEU A 343 -12.24 18.69 -29.56
C LEU A 343 -11.91 18.85 -31.05
N LYS A 344 -12.17 17.83 -31.87
CA LYS A 344 -11.93 17.89 -33.32
C LYS A 344 -12.82 18.96 -33.98
N ASP A 345 -14.10 19.00 -33.64
CA ASP A 345 -15.06 19.98 -34.16
C ASP A 345 -14.72 21.39 -33.67
N LEU A 346 -14.34 21.51 -32.39
CA LEU A 346 -13.89 22.76 -31.80
C LEU A 346 -12.62 23.28 -32.49
N LYS A 347 -11.65 22.40 -32.81
CA LYS A 347 -10.43 22.78 -33.51
C LYS A 347 -10.76 23.32 -34.89
N ALA A 348 -11.56 22.60 -35.68
CA ALA A 348 -11.95 23.03 -37.03
C ALA A 348 -12.65 24.41 -36.99
N LYS A 349 -13.63 24.58 -36.09
CA LYS A 349 -14.37 25.84 -35.90
C LYS A 349 -13.46 27.03 -35.58
N TRP A 350 -12.48 26.83 -34.70
CA TRP A 350 -11.61 27.92 -34.26
C TRP A 350 -10.49 28.23 -35.25
N LEU A 351 -10.00 27.24 -36.00
CA LEU A 351 -9.09 27.49 -37.11
C LEU A 351 -9.77 28.30 -38.21
N GLU A 352 -11.01 27.96 -38.57
CA GLU A 352 -11.80 28.72 -39.56
C GLU A 352 -12.08 30.15 -39.08
N LYS A 353 -12.47 30.31 -37.80
CA LYS A 353 -12.81 31.61 -37.21
C LYS A 353 -11.61 32.55 -37.10
N CYS A 354 -10.45 32.04 -36.71
CA CYS A 354 -9.31 32.88 -36.32
C CYS A 354 -8.22 32.95 -37.37
N GLN A 355 -8.22 32.05 -38.37
CA GLN A 355 -7.24 31.97 -39.46
C GLN A 355 -5.79 32.16 -38.97
N PRO A 356 -5.34 31.33 -38.01
CA PRO A 356 -4.03 31.49 -37.40
C PRO A 356 -2.89 31.21 -38.38
N ALA A 357 -1.88 32.08 -38.39
CA ALA A 357 -0.79 32.04 -39.36
C ALA A 357 0.20 30.86 -39.17
N TYR A 358 0.19 30.18 -38.02
CA TYR A 358 1.09 29.07 -37.73
C TYR A 358 0.47 27.68 -37.89
N ASN A 359 -0.82 27.57 -38.17
CA ASN A 359 -1.54 26.28 -38.21
C ASN A 359 -1.67 25.66 -39.60
#